data_AF-A0A5C8BXJ6-F1
#
_entry.id   AF-A0A5C8BXJ6-F1
#
_cell.length_a   1.000
_cell.length_b   1.000
_cell.length_c   1.000
_cell.angle_alpha   90.00
_cell.angle_beta   90.00
_cell.angle_gamma   90.00
#
_symmetry.space_group_name_H-M   'P 1'
#
loop_
_entity.id
_entity.type
_entity.pdbx_description
1 polymer ?
#
loop_
_entity_poly.entity_id
_entity_poly.type
_entity_poly.pdbx_seq_one_letter_code
_entity_poly.pdbx_strand_id
1 'polypeptide(L)' 'MAAGKEIFDGVVIGGFDNNVGTLLASGTPAEVVDATHTTIAEAGRDRLVLGADCTVPATIGLDRFEVVRLAASDASRTT' A
#
# COMPACT_ATOMS: atom_id res chain seq x y z
N MET A 1 -2.54 -7.27 -5.83
CA MET A 1 -3.16 -6.16 -6.58
C MET A 1 -3.27 -6.45 -8.08
N ALA A 2 -2.18 -6.83 -8.76
CA ALA A 2 -2.19 -7.15 -10.19
C ALA A 2 -3.27 -8.17 -10.60
N ALA A 3 -3.39 -9.30 -9.89
CA ALA A 3 -4.45 -10.28 -10.16
C ALA A 3 -5.87 -9.69 -10.08
N GLY A 4 -6.11 -8.74 -9.17
CA GLY A 4 -7.39 -8.03 -9.09
C GLY A 4 -7.64 -7.17 -10.34
N LYS A 5 -6.60 -6.55 -10.89
CA LYS A 5 -6.68 -5.76 -12.14
C LYS A 5 -7.00 -6.62 -13.36
N GLU A 6 -6.59 -7.88 -13.36
CA GLU A 6 -6.90 -8.83 -14.42
C GLU A 6 -8.37 -9.29 -14.39
N ILE A 7 -8.98 -9.32 -13.20
CA ILE A 7 -10.36 -9.79 -12.99
C ILE A 7 -11.37 -8.65 -13.14
N PHE A 8 -11.04 -7.45 -12.65
CA PHE A 8 -11.98 -6.35 -12.53
C PHE A 8 -11.68 -5.22 -13.51
N ASP A 9 -12.66 -4.85 -14.34
CA ASP A 9 -12.62 -3.62 -15.15
C ASP A 9 -13.06 -2.41 -14.32
N GLY A 10 -12.27 -2.07 -13.29
CA GLY A 10 -12.63 -1.06 -12.31
C GLY A 10 -11.50 -0.61 -11.41
N VAL A 11 -11.85 0.10 -10.35
CA VAL A 11 -10.91 0.50 -9.30
C VAL A 11 -10.65 -0.68 -8.38
N VAL A 12 -9.37 -0.97 -8.11
CA VAL A 12 -8.94 -2.00 -7.15
C VAL A 12 -8.42 -1.30 -5.90
N ILE A 13 -8.83 -1.79 -4.73
CA ILE A 13 -8.43 -1.27 -3.41
C ILE A 13 -7.75 -2.36 -2.58
N GLY A 14 -6.72 -1.97 -1.83
CA GLY A 14 -5.99 -2.82 -0.87
C GLY A 14 -4.48 -2.59 -0.94
N GLY A 15 -3.69 -3.56 -0.48
CA GLY A 15 -2.25 -3.59 -0.70
C GLY A 15 -1.43 -3.98 0.53
N PHE A 16 -1.91 -3.64 1.73
CA PHE A 16 -1.24 -4.02 2.98
C PHE A 16 -2.08 -4.97 3.83
N ASP A 17 -1.44 -6.04 4.27
CA ASP A 17 -1.99 -6.93 5.28
C ASP A 17 -2.22 -6.16 6.59
N ASN A 18 -3.45 -6.22 7.10
CA ASN A 18 -3.92 -5.47 8.25
C ASN A 18 -3.78 -6.23 9.59
N ASN A 19 -3.17 -7.42 9.61
CA ASN A 19 -3.00 -8.19 10.85
C ASN A 19 -1.83 -7.68 11.71
N VAL A 20 -1.87 -7.99 13.01
CA VAL A 20 -0.76 -7.70 13.93
C VAL A 20 0.48 -8.51 13.53
N GLY A 21 1.66 -7.90 13.60
CA GLY A 21 2.93 -8.56 13.27
C GLY A 21 3.29 -8.53 11.79
N THR A 22 2.43 -8.01 10.92
CA THR A 22 2.69 -7.89 9.48
C THR A 22 3.52 -6.64 9.18
N LEU A 23 3.91 -6.50 7.91
CA LEU A 23 4.76 -5.39 7.45
C LEU A 23 4.22 -4.01 7.85
N LEU A 24 2.91 -3.77 7.68
CA LEU A 24 2.33 -2.47 8.00
C LEU A 24 2.41 -2.16 9.51
N ALA A 25 2.29 -3.18 10.37
CA ALA A 25 2.32 -3.02 11.83
C ALA A 25 3.73 -3.07 12.43
N SER A 26 4.65 -3.84 11.86
CA SER A 26 5.92 -4.22 12.51
C SER A 26 7.16 -4.02 11.63
N GLY A 27 6.98 -3.76 10.34
CA GLY A 27 8.10 -3.44 9.44
C GLY A 27 8.75 -2.10 9.76
N THR A 28 9.98 -1.94 9.28
CA THR A 28 10.70 -0.66 9.27
C THR A 28 10.10 0.31 8.26
N PRO A 29 10.32 1.63 8.41
CA PRO A 29 9.86 2.60 7.40
C PRO A 29 10.39 2.30 5.99
N ALA A 30 11.64 1.85 5.86
CA ALA A 30 12.23 1.51 4.56
C ALA A 30 11.51 0.33 3.89
N GLU A 31 11.21 -0.73 4.64
CA GLU A 31 10.46 -1.88 4.08
C GLU A 31 9.04 -1.49 3.65
N VAL A 32 8.40 -0.57 4.38
CA VAL A 32 7.08 -0.04 4.00
C VAL A 32 7.16 0.81 2.73
N VAL A 33 8.19 1.63 2.58
CA VAL A 33 8.45 2.41 1.35
C VAL A 33 8.66 1.47 0.17
N ASP A 34 9.56 0.49 0.30
CA ASP A 34 9.86 -0.47 -0.77
C ASP A 34 8.62 -1.27 -1.16
N ALA A 35 7.85 -1.77 -0.20
CA ALA A 35 6.61 -2.48 -0.49
C ALA A 35 5.54 -1.59 -1.16
N THR A 36 5.47 -0.31 -0.78
CA THR A 36 4.59 0.66 -1.43
C THR A 36 4.98 0.84 -2.89
N HIS A 37 6.26 1.04 -3.16
CA HIS A 37 6.79 1.24 -4.51
C HIS A 37 6.58 -0.01 -5.38
N THR A 38 6.93 -1.19 -4.86
CA THR A 38 6.73 -2.46 -5.56
C THR A 38 5.24 -2.69 -5.87
N THR A 39 4.35 -2.47 -4.91
CA THR A 39 2.90 -2.66 -5.11
C THR A 39 2.37 -1.77 -6.24
N ILE A 40 2.78 -0.49 -6.28
CA ILE A 40 2.35 0.45 -7.32
C ILE A 40 2.97 0.09 -8.68
N ALA A 41 4.25 -0.30 -8.71
CA ALA A 41 4.94 -0.69 -9.94
C ALA A 41 4.30 -1.95 -10.58
N GLU A 42 3.94 -2.94 -9.77
CA GLU A 42 3.30 -4.18 -10.24
C GLU A 42 1.84 -3.98 -10.64
N ALA A 43 1.08 -3.18 -9.89
CA ALA A 43 -0.36 -2.99 -10.12
C ALA A 43 -0.68 -1.92 -11.17
N GLY A 44 0.26 -1.02 -11.44
CA GLY A 44 0.02 0.21 -12.18
C GLY A 44 -0.76 1.24 -11.37
N ARG A 45 -0.59 2.52 -11.74
CA ARG A 45 -1.20 3.66 -11.02
C ARG A 45 -2.67 3.86 -11.32
N ASP A 46 -3.07 3.60 -12.55
CA ASP A 46 -4.43 3.88 -12.99
C ASP A 46 -5.43 2.97 -12.29
N ARG A 47 -6.51 3.57 -11.76
CA ARG A 47 -7.61 2.86 -11.09
C ARG A 47 -7.15 2.07 -9.84
N LEU A 48 -6.14 2.56 -9.11
CA LEU A 48 -5.62 1.94 -7.88
C LEU A 48 -5.90 2.82 -6.66
N VAL A 49 -6.38 2.21 -5.57
CA VAL A 49 -6.42 2.82 -4.24
C VAL A 49 -5.58 1.98 -3.30
N LEU A 50 -4.44 2.52 -2.86
CA LEU A 50 -3.55 1.83 -1.93
C LEU A 50 -4.03 2.05 -0.49
N GLY A 51 -4.14 0.95 0.26
CA GLY A 51 -4.52 0.98 1.67
C GLY A 51 -4.30 -0.37 2.34
N ALA A 52 -4.74 -0.47 3.59
CA ALA A 52 -4.85 -1.76 4.25
C ALA A 52 -6.05 -2.54 3.68
N ASP A 53 -5.96 -3.87 3.66
CA ASP A 53 -7.00 -4.72 3.09
C ASP A 53 -8.32 -4.66 3.89
N CYS A 54 -8.24 -4.31 5.18
CA CYS A 54 -9.40 -4.12 6.06
C CYS A 54 -9.10 -3.10 7.18
N THR A 55 -9.39 -3.44 8.43
CA THR A 55 -9.15 -2.60 9.61
C THR A 55 -7.77 -2.87 10.19
N VAL A 56 -7.00 -1.79 10.41
CA VAL A 56 -5.67 -1.87 11.01
C VAL A 56 -5.73 -1.90 12.55
N PRO A 57 -4.72 -2.47 13.23
CA PRO A 57 -4.64 -2.43 14.69
C PRO A 57 -4.57 -0.99 15.20
N ALA A 58 -5.28 -0.69 16.29
CA ALA A 58 -5.31 0.64 16.89
C ALA A 58 -3.94 1.13 17.42
N THR A 59 -2.97 0.22 17.52
CA THR A 59 -1.59 0.52 17.94
C THR A 59 -0.72 1.09 16.82
N ILE A 60 -1.19 1.09 15.56
CA ILE A 60 -0.44 1.70 14.46
C ILE A 60 -0.48 3.23 14.61
N GLY A 61 0.70 3.83 14.72
CA GLY A 61 0.87 5.28 14.79
C GLY A 61 0.53 5.99 13.48
N LEU A 62 0.13 7.26 13.57
CA LEU A 62 -0.24 8.06 12.40
C LEU A 62 0.94 8.31 11.43
N ASP A 63 2.16 8.34 11.97
CA ASP A 63 3.41 8.44 11.22
C ASP A 63 3.55 7.31 10.20
N ARG A 64 3.04 6.10 10.52
CA ARG A 64 3.03 4.97 9.60
C ARG A 64 2.21 5.27 8.34
N PHE A 65 1.04 5.89 8.49
CA PHE A 65 0.19 6.25 7.35
C PHE A 65 0.82 7.37 6.53
N GLU A 66 1.55 8.28 7.18
CA GLU A 66 2.29 9.33 6.48
C GLU A 66 3.44 8.75 5.64
N VAL A 67 4.18 7.76 6.15
CA VAL A 67 5.19 7.03 5.37
C VAL A 67 4.58 6.44 4.09
N VAL A 68 3.46 5.69 4.21
CA VAL A 68 2.78 5.10 3.04
C VAL A 68 2.30 6.19 2.06
N ARG A 69 1.70 7.27 2.58
CA ARG A 69 1.23 8.39 1.75
C ARG A 69 2.36 9.06 0.97
N LEU A 70 3.49 9.32 1.63
CA LEU A 70 4.64 9.95 1.00
C LEU A 70 5.29 9.03 -0.03
N ALA A 71 5.49 7.75 0.30
CA ALA A 71 5.99 6.74 -0.63
C ALA A 71 5.08 6.60 -1.86
N ALA A 72 3.76 6.53 -1.65
CA ALA A 72 2.81 6.47 -2.76
C ALA A 72 2.84 7.74 -3.62
N SER A 73 3.04 8.92 -3.01
CA SER A 73 3.17 10.18 -3.74
C SER A 73 4.46 10.25 -4.55
N ASP A 74 5.56 9.77 -3.99
CA ASP A 74 6.86 9.67 -4.67
C ASP A 74 6.79 8.72 -5.86
N ALA A 75 6.34 7.49 -5.61
CA ALA A 75 6.09 6.49 -6.65
C ALA A 75 5.04 6.95 -7.67
N SER A 76 4.18 7.93 -7.36
CA SER A 76 3.20 8.50 -8.29
C SER A 76 3.79 9.51 -9.27
N ARG A 77 4.92 10.15 -8.96
CA ARG A 77 5.49 11.26 -9.76
C ARG A 77 6.54 10.85 -10.79
N THR A 78 7.06 9.62 -10.72
CA THR A 78 8.26 9.19 -11.49
C THR A 78 7.92 8.53 -12.84
N THR A 79 6.79 8.84 -13.47
CA THR A 79 6.38 8.29 -14.78
C THR A 79 5.53 9.29 -15.53
#